data_AF-A0A395JII7-F1
#
_entry.id   AF-A0A395JII7-F1
#
_cell.length_a   1.000
_cell.length_b   1.000
_cell.length_c   1.000
_cell.angle_alpha   90.00
_cell.angle_beta   90.00
_cell.angle_gamma   90.00
#
_symmetry.space_group_name_H-M   'P 1'
#
loop_
_entity.id
_entity.type
_entity.pdbx_description
1 polymer ?
#
loop_
_entity_poly.entity_id
_entity_poly.type
_entity_poly.pdbx_seq_one_letter_code
_entity_poly.pdbx_strand_id
1 'polypeptide(L)'
;MYYGQGEMMYSWAVRMLEARCAVLLEQDKECVAIPTSSEQMRSNSSLHRTAMLDLFRDNVERLVLEHSSPSSLNRNFLHEDAINVFISADFFAAIHLPNRQGMRGRVISAGDAFSGTLSINKKSIKAERARTITSSADIDWWTRSAANKPYTEVHFAPAWRIYDVVLDASDNEKLEIDSPLPWHTGPFELKKIDTLTGEIVTDETAKEGVIAFGAFTAIARAGGAYAMMNNAWPVNFGEDTGPNNYGTRTQPVVIASESANVIYNSSKIFEGTAGKQDFDTKWLVRRVAPITIVDGGNITIHGHFGDAEAARAGRSNKQRRSFIPVDTALYYDIDFRKTTVSSSSNMYLRTAAIFSRKQGYNQLGWSHENSFSARHQGSVSHEGSRSTKVKYSAGAKLNVSLLAEFRGTIYSTGWDATPYTLFAGIAPTALYFTRD
;
A
#
# COMPACT_ATOMS: atom_id res chain seq x y z
N MET A 1 -16.49 -30.69 16.68
CA MET A 1 -17.33 -30.63 17.91
C MET A 1 -17.11 -31.81 18.87
N TYR A 2 -16.46 -32.91 18.48
CA TYR A 2 -16.24 -34.09 19.34
C TYR A 2 -15.15 -33.97 20.43
N TYR A 3 -14.19 -33.04 20.30
CA TYR A 3 -13.09 -32.89 21.27
C TYR A 3 -13.55 -32.41 22.66
N GLY A 4 -14.48 -31.45 22.73
CA GLY A 4 -14.98 -30.92 24.01
C GLY A 4 -15.84 -31.92 24.79
N GLN A 5 -16.57 -32.79 24.08
CA GLN A 5 -17.36 -33.86 24.72
C GLN A 5 -16.46 -34.93 25.35
N GLY A 6 -15.38 -35.32 24.66
CA GLY A 6 -14.40 -36.26 25.18
C GLY A 6 -13.67 -35.73 26.43
N GLU A 7 -13.26 -34.46 26.43
CA GLU A 7 -12.62 -33.82 27.59
C GLU A 7 -13.56 -33.78 28.81
N MET A 8 -14.82 -33.39 28.60
CA MET A 8 -15.81 -33.33 29.69
C MET A 8 -16.10 -34.71 30.27
N MET A 9 -16.30 -35.72 29.42
CA MET A 9 -16.55 -37.09 29.86
C MET A 9 -15.35 -37.67 30.61
N TYR A 10 -14.13 -37.48 30.10
CA TYR A 10 -12.91 -37.94 30.78
C TYR A 10 -12.72 -37.20 32.12
N SER A 11 -12.85 -35.87 32.13
CA SER A 11 -12.71 -35.07 33.35
C SER A 11 -13.73 -35.44 34.42
N TRP A 12 -14.97 -35.76 34.02
CA TRP A 12 -16.01 -36.24 34.92
C TRP A 12 -15.66 -37.62 35.48
N ALA A 13 -15.31 -38.57 34.61
CA ALA A 13 -14.98 -39.95 35.01
C ALA A 13 -13.76 -39.99 35.95
N VAL A 14 -12.70 -39.24 35.63
CA VAL A 14 -11.50 -39.15 36.47
C VAL A 14 -11.80 -38.47 37.80
N ARG A 15 -12.60 -37.41 37.85
CA ARG A 15 -13.01 -36.78 39.12
C ARG A 15 -13.79 -37.74 40.02
N MET A 16 -14.65 -38.57 39.46
CA MET A 16 -15.38 -39.60 40.22
C MET A 16 -14.42 -40.64 40.80
N LEU A 17 -13.41 -41.06 40.03
CA LEU A 17 -12.38 -41.99 40.49
C LEU A 17 -11.46 -41.37 41.54
N GLU A 18 -11.02 -40.12 41.36
CA GLU A 18 -10.21 -39.37 42.33
C GLU A 18 -10.95 -39.21 43.67
N ALA A 19 -12.23 -38.82 43.62
CA ALA A 19 -13.07 -38.70 44.81
C ALA A 19 -13.26 -40.05 45.52
N ARG A 20 -13.46 -41.13 44.75
CA ARG A 20 -13.57 -42.47 45.33
C ARG A 20 -12.26 -42.92 45.98
N CYS A 21 -11.14 -42.63 45.34
CA CYS A 21 -9.82 -42.95 45.86
C CYS A 21 -9.47 -42.19 47.13
N ALA A 22 -9.85 -40.91 47.23
CA ALA A 22 -9.70 -40.14 48.47
C ALA A 22 -10.40 -40.84 49.65
N VAL A 23 -11.65 -41.29 49.46
CA VAL A 23 -12.43 -42.02 50.47
C VAL A 23 -11.83 -43.40 50.80
N LEU A 24 -11.29 -44.11 49.81
CA LEU A 24 -10.68 -45.42 50.02
C LEU A 24 -9.35 -45.34 50.77
N LEU A 25 -8.55 -44.31 50.50
CA LEU A 25 -7.30 -44.03 51.21
C LEU A 25 -7.56 -43.66 52.68
N GLU A 26 -8.63 -42.92 52.98
CA GLU A 26 -9.08 -42.67 54.36
C GLU A 26 -9.51 -43.95 55.10
N GLN A 27 -9.85 -45.01 54.37
CA GLN A 27 -10.26 -46.32 54.89
C GLN A 27 -9.14 -47.37 54.83
N ASP A 28 -7.89 -46.96 54.57
CA ASP A 28 -6.73 -47.86 54.45
C ASP A 28 -6.90 -48.94 53.35
N LYS A 29 -7.60 -48.60 52.27
CA LYS A 29 -7.85 -49.48 51.11
C LYS A 29 -7.08 -49.02 49.88
N GLU A 30 -6.64 -49.98 49.07
CA GLU A 30 -5.96 -49.71 47.80
C GLU A 30 -6.88 -49.00 46.80
N CYS A 31 -6.31 -48.00 46.12
CA CYS A 31 -6.91 -47.25 45.03
C CYS A 31 -6.24 -47.67 43.70
N VAL A 32 -7.05 -47.83 42.65
CA VAL A 32 -6.54 -48.08 41.29
C VAL A 32 -5.90 -46.80 40.74
N ALA A 33 -4.65 -46.89 40.31
CA ALA A 33 -3.93 -45.77 39.72
C ALA A 33 -4.64 -45.27 38.46
N ILE A 34 -5.00 -43.98 38.45
CA ILE A 34 -5.59 -43.31 37.31
C ILE A 34 -4.46 -42.92 36.34
N PRO A 35 -4.55 -43.20 35.03
CA PRO A 35 -3.47 -42.90 34.08
C PRO A 35 -3.04 -41.42 34.05
N THR A 36 -4.01 -40.50 34.14
CA THR A 36 -3.80 -39.04 34.18
C THR A 36 -4.88 -38.41 35.06
N SER A 37 -4.48 -37.54 36.00
CA SER A 37 -5.41 -36.79 36.87
C SER A 37 -6.30 -35.82 36.09
N SER A 38 -7.42 -35.40 36.69
CA SER A 38 -8.34 -34.46 36.05
C SER A 38 -7.70 -33.09 35.83
N GLU A 39 -6.82 -32.67 36.74
CA GLU A 39 -6.04 -31.44 36.62
C GLU A 39 -5.02 -31.52 35.47
N GLN A 40 -4.27 -32.62 35.38
CA GLN A 40 -3.29 -32.81 34.31
C GLN A 40 -3.97 -32.91 32.93
N MET A 41 -5.13 -33.58 32.83
CA MET A 41 -5.89 -33.62 31.57
C MET A 41 -6.37 -32.23 31.15
N ARG A 42 -6.90 -31.43 32.07
CA ARG A 42 -7.33 -30.05 31.77
C ARG A 42 -6.17 -29.18 31.31
N SER A 43 -5.01 -29.32 31.96
CA SER A 43 -3.78 -28.65 31.56
C SER A 43 -3.38 -29.02 30.12
N ASN A 44 -3.32 -30.32 29.82
CA ASN A 44 -2.99 -30.83 28.49
C ASN A 44 -4.01 -30.37 27.42
N SER A 45 -5.31 -30.43 27.71
CA SER A 45 -6.37 -29.97 26.81
C SER A 45 -6.29 -28.46 26.55
N SER A 46 -5.99 -27.67 27.60
CA SER A 46 -5.78 -26.23 27.47
C SER A 46 -4.61 -25.92 26.55
N LEU A 47 -3.48 -26.62 26.71
CA LEU A 47 -2.31 -26.49 25.83
C LEU A 47 -2.65 -26.82 24.36
N HIS A 48 -3.37 -27.93 24.13
CA HIS A 48 -3.79 -28.31 22.77
C HIS A 48 -4.75 -27.29 22.15
N ARG A 49 -5.70 -26.77 22.93
CA ARG A 49 -6.63 -25.74 22.48
C ARG A 49 -5.90 -24.45 22.11
N THR A 50 -4.97 -23.99 22.94
CA THR A 50 -4.13 -22.82 22.64
C THR A 50 -3.36 -23.04 21.33
N ALA A 51 -2.68 -24.17 21.16
CA ALA A 51 -1.95 -24.47 19.94
C ALA A 51 -2.83 -24.50 18.68
N MET A 52 -4.04 -25.06 18.78
CA MET A 52 -5.02 -25.07 17.69
C MET A 52 -5.52 -23.66 17.33
N LEU A 53 -5.73 -22.80 18.32
CA LEU A 53 -6.16 -21.42 18.11
C LEU A 53 -5.04 -20.56 17.50
N ASP A 54 -3.80 -20.77 17.90
CA ASP A 54 -2.64 -20.11 17.30
C ASP A 54 -2.49 -20.52 15.83
N LEU A 55 -2.61 -21.81 15.52
CA LEU A 55 -2.63 -22.31 14.14
C LEU A 55 -3.79 -21.75 13.32
N PHE A 56 -4.97 -21.59 13.92
CA PHE A 56 -6.11 -20.96 13.27
C PHE A 56 -5.81 -19.50 12.92
N ARG A 57 -5.29 -18.71 13.88
CA ARG A 57 -4.90 -17.31 13.67
C ARG A 57 -3.83 -17.18 12.58
N ASP A 58 -2.80 -18.03 12.60
CA ASP A 58 -1.75 -18.09 11.57
C ASP A 58 -2.33 -18.34 10.17
N ASN A 59 -3.29 -19.25 10.05
CA ASN A 59 -3.92 -19.56 8.76
C ASN A 59 -4.84 -18.43 8.27
N VAL A 60 -5.56 -17.76 9.17
CA VAL A 60 -6.34 -16.56 8.83
C VAL A 60 -5.42 -15.46 8.32
N GLU A 61 -4.31 -15.21 9.02
CA GLU A 61 -3.31 -14.22 8.62
C GLU A 61 -2.68 -14.56 7.27
N ARG A 62 -2.30 -15.83 7.05
CA ARG A 62 -1.80 -16.29 5.75
C ARG A 62 -2.82 -16.03 4.65
N LEU A 63 -4.08 -16.42 4.84
CA LEU A 63 -5.13 -16.25 3.84
C LEU A 63 -5.32 -14.76 3.49
N VAL A 64 -5.38 -13.89 4.50
CA VAL A 64 -5.53 -12.45 4.29
C VAL A 64 -4.33 -11.85 3.55
N LEU A 65 -3.12 -12.27 3.89
CA LEU A 65 -1.89 -11.78 3.26
C LEU A 65 -1.73 -12.29 1.82
N GLU A 66 -2.14 -13.53 1.54
CA GLU A 66 -2.14 -14.11 0.18
C GLU A 66 -3.13 -13.40 -0.76
N HIS A 67 -4.24 -12.89 -0.22
CA HIS A 67 -5.24 -12.11 -0.98
C HIS A 67 -5.01 -10.59 -0.91
N SER A 68 -3.90 -10.16 -0.30
CA SER A 68 -3.52 -8.76 -0.26
C SER A 68 -3.01 -8.31 -1.64
N SER A 69 -3.00 -6.99 -1.90
CA SER A 69 -2.57 -6.46 -3.20
C SER A 69 -1.18 -5.80 -3.10
N PRO A 70 -0.10 -6.47 -3.55
CA PRO A 70 1.23 -5.87 -3.56
C PRO A 70 1.32 -4.62 -4.42
N SER A 71 0.43 -4.46 -5.42
CA SER A 71 0.39 -3.29 -6.31
C SER A 71 -0.41 -2.10 -5.75
N SER A 72 -0.96 -2.20 -4.53
CA SER A 72 -1.84 -1.18 -3.96
C SER A 72 -1.17 0.21 -3.91
N LEU A 73 -1.93 1.23 -4.30
CA LEU A 73 -1.60 2.64 -4.06
C LEU A 73 -1.92 3.07 -2.62
N ASN A 74 -2.70 2.28 -1.90
CA ASN A 74 -3.07 2.56 -0.52
C ASN A 74 -2.00 2.00 0.44
N ARG A 75 -1.67 2.80 1.45
CA ARG A 75 -0.84 2.39 2.60
C ARG A 75 -1.39 1.15 3.32
N ASN A 76 -2.72 0.97 3.32
CA ASN A 76 -3.34 -0.30 3.64
C ASN A 76 -3.44 -1.15 2.38
N PHE A 77 -2.59 -2.18 2.29
CA PHE A 77 -2.54 -3.09 1.15
C PHE A 77 -3.45 -4.32 1.31
N LEU A 78 -4.09 -4.46 2.48
CA LEU A 78 -5.02 -5.53 2.77
C LEU A 78 -6.36 -5.30 2.06
N HIS A 79 -7.13 -6.38 1.88
CA HIS A 79 -8.52 -6.27 1.47
C HIS A 79 -9.32 -5.42 2.48
N GLU A 80 -10.37 -4.75 2.03
CA GLU A 80 -11.18 -3.86 2.88
C GLU A 80 -11.76 -4.56 4.13
N ASP A 81 -12.12 -5.84 3.99
CA ASP A 81 -12.66 -6.66 5.08
C ASP A 81 -11.62 -7.25 6.04
N ALA A 82 -10.33 -7.16 5.71
CA ALA A 82 -9.28 -7.85 6.46
C ALA A 82 -9.29 -7.51 7.95
N ILE A 83 -9.57 -6.25 8.28
CA ILE A 83 -9.62 -5.77 9.66
C ILE A 83 -10.75 -6.48 10.43
N ASN A 84 -11.93 -6.59 9.84
CA ASN A 84 -13.08 -7.26 10.47
C ASN A 84 -12.83 -8.76 10.64
N VAL A 85 -12.17 -9.39 9.66
CA VAL A 85 -11.74 -10.79 9.75
C VAL A 85 -10.76 -11.00 10.91
N PHE A 86 -9.77 -10.11 11.05
CA PHE A 86 -8.82 -10.16 12.16
C PHE A 86 -9.46 -9.96 13.52
N ILE A 87 -10.33 -8.96 13.67
CA ILE A 87 -11.08 -8.72 14.91
C ILE A 87 -11.91 -9.95 15.28
N SER A 88 -12.61 -10.54 14.30
CA SER A 88 -13.45 -11.73 14.52
C SER A 88 -12.61 -12.94 14.94
N ALA A 89 -11.46 -13.15 14.29
CA ALA A 89 -10.55 -14.25 14.62
C ALA A 89 -9.91 -14.08 16.02
N ASP A 90 -9.52 -12.86 16.38
CA ASP A 90 -8.98 -12.57 17.71
C ASP A 90 -10.04 -12.69 18.81
N PHE A 91 -11.28 -12.25 18.53
CA PHE A 91 -12.40 -12.43 19.43
C PHE A 91 -12.69 -13.91 19.66
N PHE A 92 -12.77 -14.70 18.58
CA PHE A 92 -12.95 -16.14 18.64
C PHE A 92 -11.84 -16.83 19.46
N ALA A 93 -10.59 -16.45 19.25
CA ALA A 93 -9.48 -16.97 20.03
C ALA A 93 -9.59 -16.57 21.51
N ALA A 94 -9.91 -15.30 21.79
CA ALA A 94 -10.04 -14.80 23.15
C ALA A 94 -11.08 -15.57 23.96
N ILE A 95 -12.29 -15.79 23.43
CA ILE A 95 -13.36 -16.50 24.17
C ILE A 95 -13.01 -17.97 24.50
N HIS A 96 -12.05 -18.56 23.79
CA HIS A 96 -11.63 -19.96 23.98
C HIS A 96 -10.32 -20.11 24.77
N LEU A 97 -9.62 -19.01 25.05
CA LEU A 97 -8.42 -18.99 25.89
C LEU A 97 -8.77 -18.67 27.35
N PRO A 98 -7.89 -19.01 28.32
CA PRO A 98 -8.08 -18.60 29.72
C PRO A 98 -8.11 -17.08 29.90
N ASN A 99 -7.28 -16.36 29.14
CA ASN A 99 -7.20 -14.89 29.15
C ASN A 99 -8.20 -14.29 28.15
N ARG A 100 -9.50 -14.40 28.49
CA ARG A 100 -10.63 -14.04 27.60
C ARG A 100 -10.79 -12.55 27.31
N GLN A 101 -10.16 -11.70 28.12
CA GLN A 101 -10.39 -10.25 28.10
C GLN A 101 -9.13 -9.51 27.67
N GLY A 102 -9.31 -8.25 27.31
CA GLY A 102 -8.23 -7.30 27.08
C GLY A 102 -8.09 -6.86 25.62
N MET A 103 -7.10 -6.01 25.41
CA MET A 103 -6.84 -5.35 24.15
C MET A 103 -5.74 -6.09 23.38
N ARG A 104 -6.06 -6.53 22.16
CA ARG A 104 -5.17 -7.33 21.31
C ARG A 104 -4.88 -6.61 19.99
N GLY A 105 -3.63 -6.22 19.81
CA GLY A 105 -3.12 -5.64 18.60
C GLY A 105 -2.31 -6.61 17.78
N ARG A 106 -2.21 -6.31 16.49
CA ARG A 106 -1.22 -6.93 15.60
C ARG A 106 -0.48 -5.88 14.79
N VAL A 107 0.83 -6.02 14.66
CA VAL A 107 1.65 -5.26 13.72
C VAL A 107 2.13 -6.21 12.62
N ILE A 108 1.69 -5.95 11.40
CA ILE A 108 2.07 -6.68 10.20
C ILE A 108 3.29 -5.99 9.61
N SER A 109 4.42 -6.67 9.60
CA SER A 109 5.69 -6.14 9.12
C SER A 109 6.24 -6.99 7.98
N ALA A 110 6.89 -6.35 7.02
CA ALA A 110 7.71 -7.02 6.02
C ALA A 110 9.17 -6.96 6.47
N GLY A 111 9.81 -8.13 6.63
CA GLY A 111 11.19 -8.19 7.11
C GLY A 111 11.37 -7.55 8.49
N ASP A 112 12.38 -6.71 8.65
CA ASP A 112 12.73 -6.00 9.87
C ASP A 112 12.25 -4.54 9.87
N ALA A 113 11.28 -4.19 9.02
CA ALA A 113 10.69 -2.85 8.97
C ALA A 113 10.09 -2.39 10.31
N PHE A 114 9.70 -3.32 11.18
CA PHE A 114 9.27 -3.04 12.54
C PHE A 114 10.31 -3.47 13.57
N SER A 115 10.67 -2.55 14.46
CA SER A 115 11.67 -2.77 15.51
C SER A 115 11.19 -3.63 16.68
N GLY A 116 9.90 -4.00 16.72
CA GLY A 116 9.29 -4.77 17.81
C GLY A 116 8.71 -3.92 18.95
N THR A 117 8.69 -2.60 18.80
CA THR A 117 8.18 -1.68 19.83
C THR A 117 7.21 -0.68 19.21
N LEU A 118 6.05 -0.50 19.85
CA LEU A 118 4.97 0.37 19.41
C LEU A 118 4.71 1.46 20.47
N SER A 119 4.73 2.72 20.09
CA SER A 119 4.22 3.83 20.91
C SER A 119 2.70 3.93 20.81
N ILE A 120 2.03 3.89 21.96
CA ILE A 120 0.57 4.06 22.12
C ILE A 120 0.31 5.05 23.24
N ASN A 121 -0.43 6.13 22.98
CA ASN A 121 -0.60 7.27 23.90
C ASN A 121 0.73 7.70 24.57
N LYS A 122 1.80 7.81 23.78
CA LYS A 122 3.19 8.13 24.15
C LYS A 122 3.88 7.11 25.07
N LYS A 123 3.25 5.97 25.34
CA LYS A 123 3.84 4.85 26.08
C LYS A 123 4.44 3.84 25.12
N SER A 124 5.67 3.42 25.41
CA SER A 124 6.37 2.39 24.65
C SER A 124 5.90 1.01 25.06
N ILE A 125 5.28 0.28 24.13
CA ILE A 125 4.79 -1.08 24.31
C ILE A 125 5.67 -2.02 23.51
N LYS A 126 6.23 -3.02 24.18
CA LYS A 126 6.98 -4.09 23.52
C LYS A 126 6.00 -5.11 22.96
N ALA A 127 6.15 -5.43 21.67
CA ALA A 127 5.38 -6.51 21.10
C ALA A 127 5.90 -7.88 21.56
N GLU A 128 5.03 -8.87 21.48
CA GLU A 128 5.40 -10.27 21.69
C GLU A 128 6.35 -10.76 20.59
N ARG A 129 6.84 -11.99 20.76
CA ARG A 129 7.74 -12.61 19.78
C ARG A 129 7.02 -12.71 18.44
N ALA A 130 7.68 -12.21 17.39
CA ALA A 130 7.14 -12.25 16.04
C ALA A 130 6.87 -13.69 15.56
N ARG A 131 5.67 -13.91 15.02
CA ARG A 131 5.30 -15.06 14.20
C ARG A 131 5.72 -14.79 12.75
N THR A 132 6.15 -15.81 12.04
CA THR A 132 6.65 -15.69 10.66
C THR A 132 5.71 -16.41 9.71
N ILE A 133 5.23 -15.70 8.70
CA ILE A 133 4.37 -16.26 7.64
C ILE A 133 5.15 -16.14 6.33
N THR A 134 5.65 -17.27 5.84
CA THR A 134 6.34 -17.35 4.55
C THR A 134 5.41 -16.89 3.44
N SER A 135 5.92 -16.04 2.56
CA SER A 135 5.23 -15.59 1.37
C SER A 135 5.67 -16.43 0.17
N SER A 136 4.79 -16.59 -0.82
CA SER A 136 5.11 -17.27 -2.08
C SER A 136 6.06 -16.45 -2.97
N ALA A 137 6.14 -15.15 -2.72
CA ALA A 137 7.04 -14.22 -3.39
C ALA A 137 7.62 -13.22 -2.39
N ASP A 138 8.79 -12.65 -2.71
CA ASP A 138 9.39 -11.64 -1.86
C ASP A 138 8.52 -10.38 -1.77
N ILE A 139 8.36 -9.92 -0.54
CA ILE A 139 7.58 -8.75 -0.16
C ILE A 139 8.48 -7.53 -0.18
N ASP A 140 8.16 -6.56 -1.02
CA ASP A 140 8.86 -5.29 -1.02
C ASP A 140 8.44 -4.44 0.18
N TRP A 141 9.38 -3.71 0.75
CA TRP A 141 9.12 -2.70 1.76
C TRP A 141 10.14 -1.58 1.65
N TRP A 142 9.70 -0.37 1.97
CA TRP A 142 10.48 0.82 1.68
C TRP A 142 10.68 1.68 2.92
N THR A 143 11.83 2.38 2.92
CA THR A 143 12.18 3.36 3.94
C THR A 143 12.31 4.75 3.34
N ARG A 144 12.20 5.75 4.21
CA ARG A 144 12.39 7.17 3.92
C ARG A 144 13.17 7.81 5.07
N SER A 145 13.96 8.81 4.76
CA SER A 145 14.79 9.51 5.76
C SER A 145 13.97 10.36 6.74
N ALA A 146 12.77 10.82 6.34
CA ALA A 146 11.86 11.57 7.20
C ALA A 146 10.41 11.45 6.70
N ALA A 147 9.43 11.77 7.56
CA ALA A 147 8.01 11.59 7.28
C ALA A 147 7.48 12.40 6.08
N ASN A 148 8.11 13.54 5.77
CA ASN A 148 7.76 14.42 4.64
C ASN A 148 8.68 14.23 3.42
N LYS A 149 9.46 13.16 3.38
CA LYS A 149 10.36 12.83 2.26
C LYS A 149 9.83 11.62 1.49
N PRO A 150 10.15 11.51 0.19
CA PRO A 150 9.82 10.32 -0.57
C PRO A 150 10.53 9.09 -0.01
N TYR A 151 9.93 7.93 -0.22
CA TYR A 151 10.63 6.66 0.00
C TYR A 151 11.80 6.55 -0.97
N THR A 152 12.97 6.09 -0.51
CA THR A 152 14.17 6.08 -1.35
C THR A 152 14.92 4.78 -1.33
N GLU A 153 14.62 3.88 -0.40
CA GLU A 153 15.28 2.59 -0.31
C GLU A 153 14.21 1.51 -0.35
N VAL A 154 14.44 0.50 -1.18
CA VAL A 154 13.59 -0.68 -1.28
C VAL A 154 14.37 -1.91 -0.85
N HIS A 155 13.72 -2.68 -0.01
CA HIS A 155 14.16 -3.95 0.55
C HIS A 155 13.16 -5.03 0.19
N PHE A 156 13.57 -6.29 0.33
CA PHE A 156 12.73 -7.44 0.01
C PHE A 156 12.86 -8.52 1.08
N ALA A 157 11.73 -9.03 1.56
CA ALA A 157 11.66 -10.07 2.57
C ALA A 157 10.86 -11.29 2.07
N PRO A 158 11.32 -12.52 2.31
CA PRO A 158 10.60 -13.73 1.88
C PRO A 158 9.40 -14.07 2.76
N ALA A 159 9.19 -13.33 3.85
CA ALA A 159 8.16 -13.62 4.82
C ALA A 159 7.63 -12.35 5.49
N TRP A 160 6.35 -12.41 5.86
CA TRP A 160 5.73 -11.49 6.77
C TRP A 160 6.11 -11.83 8.21
N ARG A 161 6.26 -10.80 9.04
CA ARG A 161 6.42 -10.93 10.48
C ARG A 161 5.21 -10.30 11.14
N ILE A 162 4.48 -11.10 11.92
CA ILE A 162 3.32 -10.67 12.68
C ILE A 162 3.73 -10.55 14.13
N TYR A 163 3.58 -9.36 14.68
CA TYR A 163 3.88 -9.07 16.07
C TYR A 163 2.57 -8.87 16.82
N ASP A 164 2.26 -9.77 17.74
CA ASP A 164 1.13 -9.60 18.63
C ASP A 164 1.46 -8.55 19.70
N VAL A 165 0.51 -7.70 20.04
CA VAL A 165 0.64 -6.68 21.07
C VAL A 165 -0.51 -6.85 22.03
N VAL A 166 -0.22 -7.18 23.28
CA VAL A 166 -1.22 -7.24 24.34
C VAL A 166 -1.11 -5.99 25.18
N LEU A 167 -2.25 -5.31 25.40
CA LEU A 167 -2.31 -4.11 26.22
C LEU A 167 -3.23 -4.34 27.41
N ASP A 168 -2.76 -3.90 28.57
CA ASP A 168 -3.61 -3.66 29.73
C ASP A 168 -4.26 -2.29 29.54
N ALA A 169 -5.58 -2.30 29.26
CA ALA A 169 -6.38 -1.11 29.02
C ALA A 169 -7.61 -1.15 29.93
N SER A 170 -8.06 -0.01 30.44
CA SER A 170 -9.32 0.07 31.18
C SER A 170 -10.51 0.13 30.23
N ASP A 171 -11.68 -0.28 30.72
CA ASP A 171 -12.95 -0.18 29.99
C ASP A 171 -13.16 1.27 29.51
N ASN A 172 -13.53 1.44 28.24
CA ASN A 172 -13.78 2.74 27.60
C ASN A 172 -12.59 3.71 27.52
N GLU A 173 -11.35 3.28 27.82
CA GLU A 173 -10.17 4.08 27.51
C GLU A 173 -9.95 4.13 25.99
N LYS A 174 -9.86 5.34 25.44
CA LYS A 174 -9.49 5.55 24.03
C LYS A 174 -7.98 5.57 23.90
N LEU A 175 -7.49 4.65 23.07
CA LEU A 175 -6.08 4.45 22.77
C LEU A 175 -5.80 4.79 21.30
N GLU A 176 -4.63 5.33 21.02
CA GLU A 176 -4.18 5.65 19.66
C GLU A 176 -2.70 5.26 19.48
N ILE A 177 -2.37 4.78 18.27
CA ILE A 177 -0.99 4.50 17.89
C ILE A 177 -0.32 5.80 17.48
N ASP A 178 0.70 6.23 18.22
CA ASP A 178 1.52 7.40 17.87
C ASP A 178 2.75 7.05 17.03
N SER A 179 3.02 5.76 16.85
CA SER A 179 4.18 5.29 16.09
C SER A 179 4.07 5.75 14.64
N PRO A 180 5.18 6.21 14.01
CA PRO A 180 5.17 6.71 12.63
C PRO A 180 5.12 5.57 11.60
N LEU A 181 4.15 4.68 11.75
CA LEU A 181 3.92 3.56 10.84
C LEU A 181 3.24 4.04 9.56
N PRO A 182 3.51 3.40 8.41
CA PRO A 182 2.83 3.71 7.15
C PRO A 182 1.31 3.73 7.27
N TRP A 183 0.73 2.77 8.00
CA TRP A 183 -0.70 2.72 8.28
C TRP A 183 -0.98 2.04 9.62
N HIS A 184 -2.07 2.46 10.26
CA HIS A 184 -2.70 1.76 11.37
C HIS A 184 -4.19 2.07 11.39
N THR A 185 -4.96 1.24 12.10
CA THR A 185 -6.31 1.58 12.51
C THR A 185 -6.29 2.86 13.34
N GLY A 186 -7.33 3.69 13.20
CA GLY A 186 -7.47 4.91 14.01
C GLY A 186 -7.65 4.62 15.50
N PRO A 187 -8.17 5.57 16.28
CA PRO A 187 -8.42 5.36 17.71
C PRO A 187 -9.23 4.09 17.97
N PHE A 188 -8.83 3.34 18.99
CA PHE A 188 -9.44 2.06 19.37
C PHE A 188 -9.68 2.03 20.89
N GLU A 189 -10.66 1.23 21.32
CA GLU A 189 -11.11 1.19 22.72
C GLU A 189 -11.57 -0.23 23.08
N LEU A 190 -11.50 -0.56 24.37
CA LEU A 190 -12.02 -1.81 24.90
C LEU A 190 -13.54 -1.71 25.05
N LYS A 191 -14.29 -2.61 24.40
CA LYS A 191 -15.76 -2.64 24.43
C LYS A 191 -16.25 -3.89 25.13
N LYS A 192 -17.41 -3.79 25.79
CA LYS A 192 -18.12 -4.96 26.33
C LYS A 192 -18.85 -5.67 25.19
N ILE A 193 -18.56 -6.95 25.00
CA ILE A 193 -19.09 -7.78 23.91
C ILE A 193 -19.78 -9.01 24.49
N ASP A 194 -20.98 -9.30 23.99
CA ASP A 194 -21.72 -10.52 24.28
C ASP A 194 -21.04 -11.71 23.58
N THR A 195 -20.67 -12.74 24.33
CA THR A 195 -19.94 -13.91 23.80
C THR A 195 -20.80 -14.87 22.98
N LEU A 196 -22.14 -14.78 23.07
CA LEU A 196 -23.07 -15.59 22.29
C LEU A 196 -23.36 -14.93 20.94
N THR A 197 -23.58 -13.62 20.92
CA THR A 197 -23.95 -12.90 19.69
C THR A 197 -22.77 -12.23 19.00
N GLY A 198 -21.69 -11.93 19.72
CA GLY A 198 -20.56 -11.13 19.23
C GLY A 198 -20.86 -9.63 19.14
N GLU A 199 -22.00 -9.18 19.65
CA GLU A 199 -22.44 -7.79 19.57
C GLU A 199 -21.96 -6.95 20.76
N ILE A 200 -21.78 -5.65 20.53
CA ILE A 200 -21.43 -4.69 21.59
C ILE A 200 -22.62 -4.54 22.53
N VAL A 201 -22.39 -4.73 23.83
CA VAL A 201 -23.38 -4.56 24.88
C VAL A 201 -23.43 -3.09 25.30
N THR A 202 -24.59 -2.46 25.15
CA THR A 202 -24.83 -1.07 25.57
C THR A 202 -25.36 -0.95 26.99
N ASP A 203 -25.88 -2.04 27.56
CA ASP A 203 -26.49 -2.06 28.89
C ASP A 203 -25.45 -2.29 30.00
N GLU A 204 -25.58 -1.59 31.13
CA GLU A 204 -24.66 -1.65 32.27
C GLU A 204 -24.83 -2.90 33.16
N THR A 205 -25.84 -3.73 32.92
CA THR A 205 -26.08 -4.92 33.74
C THR A 205 -25.03 -5.98 33.46
N ALA A 206 -24.33 -6.42 34.51
CA ALA A 206 -23.39 -7.53 34.43
C ALA A 206 -24.18 -8.81 34.05
N LYS A 207 -24.07 -9.20 32.78
CA LYS A 207 -24.63 -10.45 32.25
C LYS A 207 -23.51 -11.50 32.21
N GLU A 208 -23.85 -12.73 32.61
CA GLU A 208 -22.97 -13.88 32.39
C GLU A 208 -22.74 -14.03 30.88
N GLY A 209 -21.47 -14.18 30.46
CA GLY A 209 -21.13 -14.25 29.03
C GLY A 209 -20.83 -12.91 28.36
N VAL A 210 -20.56 -11.83 29.11
CA VAL A 210 -20.03 -10.57 28.57
C VAL A 210 -18.53 -10.45 28.88
N ILE A 211 -17.73 -10.09 27.87
CA ILE A 211 -16.28 -9.85 28.03
C ILE A 211 -15.89 -8.46 27.52
N ALA A 212 -14.86 -7.87 28.12
CA ALA A 212 -14.23 -6.66 27.61
C ALA A 212 -13.16 -7.04 26.58
N PHE A 213 -13.35 -6.61 25.33
CA PHE A 213 -12.50 -6.96 24.20
C PHE A 213 -12.32 -5.77 23.26
N GLY A 214 -11.13 -5.67 22.69
CA GLY A 214 -10.79 -4.68 21.68
C GLY A 214 -9.63 -5.20 20.83
N ALA A 215 -9.57 -4.74 19.59
CA ALA A 215 -8.50 -5.11 18.70
C ALA A 215 -8.10 -3.99 17.74
N PHE A 216 -6.85 -4.01 17.31
CA PHE A 216 -6.30 -3.04 16.37
C PHE A 216 -5.33 -3.72 15.39
N THR A 217 -5.12 -3.09 14.23
CA THR A 217 -4.14 -3.56 13.24
C THR A 217 -3.25 -2.41 12.83
N ALA A 218 -1.94 -2.67 12.75
CA ALA A 218 -0.96 -1.75 12.21
C ALA A 218 -0.11 -2.40 11.13
N ILE A 219 0.37 -1.61 10.17
CA ILE A 219 1.16 -2.06 9.03
C ILE A 219 2.48 -1.31 9.03
N ALA A 220 3.56 -2.07 9.27
CA ALA A 220 4.94 -1.64 9.14
C ALA A 220 5.50 -2.05 7.78
N ARG A 221 4.80 -1.68 6.70
CA ARG A 221 5.23 -1.84 5.32
C ARG A 221 4.73 -0.66 4.51
N ALA A 222 5.64 0.14 3.98
CA ALA A 222 5.35 1.01 2.85
C ALA A 222 5.85 0.30 1.60
N GLY A 223 5.01 -0.52 0.98
CA GLY A 223 5.39 -1.31 -0.20
C GLY A 223 4.42 -1.06 -1.34
N GLY A 224 4.70 -1.68 -2.48
CA GLY A 224 3.85 -1.54 -3.66
C GLY A 224 3.93 -0.19 -4.33
N ALA A 225 2.84 0.18 -5.00
CA ALA A 225 2.76 1.43 -5.73
C ALA A 225 2.71 2.64 -4.79
N TYR A 226 2.18 2.47 -3.57
CA TYR A 226 2.14 3.53 -2.56
C TYR A 226 3.51 4.18 -2.33
N ALA A 227 4.55 3.38 -2.04
CA ALA A 227 5.88 3.94 -1.73
C ALA A 227 6.56 4.58 -2.95
N MET A 228 6.32 4.02 -4.14
CA MET A 228 6.85 4.54 -5.39
C MET A 228 6.26 5.91 -5.75
N MET A 229 4.97 6.12 -5.45
CA MET A 229 4.20 7.27 -5.91
C MET A 229 4.12 8.39 -4.84
N ASN A 230 4.04 8.04 -3.56
CA ASN A 230 3.80 9.01 -2.48
C ASN A 230 4.95 10.01 -2.29
N ASN A 231 4.67 11.31 -2.47
CA ASN A 231 5.63 12.44 -2.38
C ASN A 231 6.88 12.26 -3.26
N ALA A 232 6.83 11.34 -4.23
CA ALA A 232 7.97 10.90 -5.02
C ALA A 232 8.17 11.70 -6.29
N TRP A 233 7.10 12.33 -6.77
CA TRP A 233 7.09 13.07 -8.02
C TRP A 233 7.01 14.57 -7.71
N PRO A 234 7.74 15.41 -8.46
CA PRO A 234 7.70 16.85 -8.27
C PRO A 234 6.32 17.37 -8.69
N VAL A 235 5.44 17.51 -7.71
CA VAL A 235 4.13 18.11 -7.87
C VAL A 235 4.16 19.43 -7.10
N ASN A 236 4.84 20.44 -7.65
CA ASN A 236 4.82 21.78 -7.06
C ASN A 236 3.49 22.47 -7.40
N PHE A 237 2.48 22.28 -6.54
CA PHE A 237 1.37 23.23 -6.40
C PHE A 237 1.63 24.06 -5.15
N GLY A 238 2.17 25.27 -5.30
CA GLY A 238 2.31 26.16 -4.15
C GLY A 238 3.27 27.31 -4.38
N GLU A 239 2.82 28.46 -3.91
CA GLU A 239 3.36 29.81 -4.01
C GLU A 239 4.82 29.92 -3.53
N ASP A 240 5.60 30.67 -4.30
CA ASP A 240 6.92 31.24 -3.99
C ASP A 240 8.19 30.36 -3.77
N THR A 241 9.04 30.46 -4.80
CA THR A 241 10.53 30.51 -4.80
C THR A 241 11.36 29.21 -4.92
N GLY A 242 12.18 29.16 -5.99
CA GLY A 242 13.04 28.03 -6.44
C GLY A 242 14.29 27.77 -5.58
N PRO A 243 15.24 26.92 -6.04
CA PRO A 243 16.08 27.22 -7.22
C PRO A 243 16.48 25.97 -8.05
N ASN A 244 15.95 25.83 -9.27
CA ASN A 244 16.63 25.26 -10.45
C ASN A 244 15.66 25.19 -11.64
N ASN A 245 15.11 26.36 -12.01
CA ASN A 245 14.19 26.54 -13.13
C ASN A 245 14.91 27.00 -14.42
N TYR A 246 16.19 26.64 -14.61
CA TYR A 246 16.90 27.00 -15.85
C TYR A 246 16.71 25.93 -16.92
N GLY A 247 15.66 26.12 -17.71
CA GLY A 247 15.49 25.39 -18.95
C GLY A 247 16.41 25.99 -19.98
N THR A 248 17.31 25.19 -20.54
CA THR A 248 18.10 25.62 -21.70
C THR A 248 17.29 25.41 -22.98
N ARG A 249 17.73 26.00 -24.09
CA ARG A 249 17.10 25.89 -25.42
C ARG A 249 16.86 24.44 -25.88
N THR A 250 17.50 23.46 -25.26
CA THR A 250 17.39 22.01 -25.53
C THR A 250 16.74 21.21 -24.39
N GLN A 251 16.38 21.85 -23.28
CA GLN A 251 15.77 21.24 -22.09
C GLN A 251 14.79 22.25 -21.47
N PRO A 252 13.51 22.29 -21.88
CA PRO A 252 12.56 23.22 -21.27
C PRO A 252 12.32 22.86 -19.81
N VAL A 253 12.21 23.88 -18.95
CA VAL A 253 11.86 23.70 -17.54
C VAL A 253 10.35 23.67 -17.38
N VAL A 254 9.90 22.73 -16.56
CA VAL A 254 8.53 22.67 -16.05
C VAL A 254 8.41 23.70 -14.93
N ILE A 255 7.95 24.90 -15.26
CA ILE A 255 7.58 25.92 -14.24
C ILE A 255 6.10 25.73 -13.96
N ALA A 256 5.77 25.19 -12.79
CA ALA A 256 4.45 25.35 -12.22
C ALA A 256 4.37 26.76 -11.62
N SER A 257 3.48 27.62 -12.15
CA SER A 257 3.14 28.89 -11.52
C SER A 257 1.82 28.76 -10.74
N GLU A 258 1.56 29.70 -9.83
CA GLU A 258 0.41 29.80 -8.88
C GLU A 258 -0.99 29.78 -9.51
N SER A 259 -1.07 29.48 -10.80
CA SER A 259 -2.31 29.24 -11.51
C SER A 259 -2.16 28.04 -12.44
N ALA A 260 -1.66 26.90 -11.91
CA ALA A 260 -1.83 25.53 -12.41
C ALA A 260 -1.91 25.35 -13.94
N ASN A 261 -1.07 26.07 -14.68
CA ASN A 261 -0.91 25.92 -16.10
C ASN A 261 0.57 25.74 -16.35
N VAL A 262 0.95 24.67 -17.04
CA VAL A 262 2.17 24.70 -17.84
C VAL A 262 1.86 25.66 -18.98
N ILE A 263 2.28 26.92 -18.87
CA ILE A 263 2.06 27.90 -19.94
C ILE A 263 3.15 27.70 -20.98
N TYR A 264 2.77 27.11 -22.11
CA TYR A 264 3.57 27.17 -23.31
C TYR A 264 3.63 28.63 -23.78
N ASN A 265 4.83 29.14 -24.07
CA ASN A 265 4.94 30.39 -24.80
C ASN A 265 4.83 30.10 -26.30
N SER A 266 3.60 30.15 -26.80
CA SER A 266 3.25 29.91 -28.21
C SER A 266 3.89 30.86 -29.21
N SER A 267 4.42 31.97 -28.74
CA SER A 267 4.98 33.03 -29.58
C SER A 267 6.26 32.66 -30.34
N LYS A 268 6.83 31.45 -30.17
CA LYS A 268 8.11 31.10 -30.81
C LYS A 268 8.18 29.83 -31.67
N ILE A 269 7.11 29.02 -31.82
CA ILE A 269 7.10 28.02 -32.90
C ILE A 269 6.80 28.69 -34.26
N PHE A 270 6.10 29.82 -34.26
CA PHE A 270 5.67 30.46 -35.50
C PHE A 270 5.95 31.97 -35.50
N GLU A 271 7.22 32.34 -35.66
CA GLU A 271 7.58 33.62 -36.30
C GLU A 271 8.03 33.29 -37.73
N GLY A 272 7.12 33.46 -38.70
CA GLY A 272 7.46 33.37 -40.11
C GLY A 272 6.40 32.68 -40.98
N THR A 273 6.17 33.29 -42.14
CA THR A 273 5.38 32.89 -43.32
C THR A 273 4.98 31.42 -43.46
N ALA A 274 3.78 31.20 -44.03
CA ALA A 274 3.22 29.91 -44.43
C ALA A 274 4.27 28.92 -44.98
N GLY A 275 4.30 27.69 -44.45
CA GLY A 275 5.30 26.70 -44.82
C GLY A 275 5.18 25.37 -44.09
N LYS A 276 5.98 24.38 -44.51
CA LYS A 276 6.17 23.11 -43.81
C LYS A 276 6.99 23.37 -42.55
N GLN A 277 6.48 22.97 -41.39
CA GLN A 277 7.26 22.97 -40.17
C GLN A 277 7.32 21.58 -39.54
N ASP A 278 8.54 21.12 -39.30
CA ASP A 278 8.82 19.91 -38.56
C ASP A 278 9.14 20.30 -37.10
N PHE A 279 8.59 19.57 -36.14
CA PHE A 279 8.92 19.72 -34.73
C PHE A 279 9.17 18.36 -34.08
N ASP A 280 10.07 18.35 -33.11
CA ASP A 280 10.38 17.23 -32.23
C ASP A 280 10.57 17.80 -30.83
N THR A 281 9.70 17.44 -29.90
CA THR A 281 9.71 17.94 -28.54
C THR A 281 9.61 16.79 -27.54
N LYS A 282 10.42 16.87 -26.49
CA LYS A 282 10.56 15.83 -25.47
C LYS A 282 10.43 16.42 -24.08
N TRP A 283 9.60 15.80 -23.25
CA TRP A 283 9.39 16.15 -21.84
C TRP A 283 9.74 14.97 -20.95
N LEU A 284 10.45 15.26 -19.85
CA LEU A 284 10.90 14.25 -18.91
C LEU A 284 10.59 14.71 -17.48
N VAL A 285 9.66 14.04 -16.82
CA VAL A 285 9.41 14.22 -15.39
C VAL A 285 10.24 13.21 -14.62
N ARG A 286 11.15 13.68 -13.77
CA ARG A 286 12.00 12.81 -12.97
C ARG A 286 11.42 12.68 -11.57
N ARG A 287 11.49 11.48 -11.00
CA ARG A 287 11.27 11.27 -9.57
C ARG A 287 12.22 12.18 -8.77
N VAL A 288 11.74 12.78 -7.69
CA VAL A 288 12.46 13.75 -6.85
C VAL A 288 13.77 13.18 -6.30
N ALA A 289 13.77 11.87 -6.01
CA ALA A 289 14.95 11.17 -5.52
C ALA A 289 15.12 9.82 -6.24
N PRO A 290 16.38 9.39 -6.48
CA PRO A 290 16.65 8.04 -6.97
C PRO A 290 16.24 6.99 -5.94
N ILE A 291 16.01 5.78 -6.42
CA ILE A 291 15.69 4.61 -5.59
C ILE A 291 16.95 3.78 -5.43
N THR A 292 17.28 3.42 -4.19
CA THR A 292 18.34 2.48 -3.85
C THR A 292 17.72 1.09 -3.68
N ILE A 293 18.14 0.13 -4.50
CA ILE A 293 17.85 -1.29 -4.27
C ILE A 293 18.84 -1.78 -3.22
N VAL A 294 18.39 -2.03 -2.01
CA VAL A 294 19.30 -2.36 -0.91
C VAL A 294 19.89 -3.75 -1.10
N ASP A 295 19.05 -4.76 -1.30
CA ASP A 295 19.47 -6.16 -1.30
C ASP A 295 20.00 -6.67 -2.66
N GLY A 296 19.67 -5.97 -3.75
CA GLY A 296 19.94 -6.43 -5.11
C GLY A 296 19.07 -7.62 -5.54
N GLY A 297 19.54 -8.36 -6.55
CA GLY A 297 18.90 -9.58 -7.05
C GLY A 297 18.20 -9.42 -8.40
N ASN A 298 17.41 -10.43 -8.75
CA ASN A 298 16.55 -10.41 -9.94
C ASN A 298 15.25 -9.71 -9.57
N ILE A 299 15.08 -8.48 -10.06
CA ILE A 299 13.93 -7.64 -9.72
C ILE A 299 13.04 -7.51 -10.95
N THR A 300 11.76 -7.78 -10.77
CA THR A 300 10.74 -7.47 -11.75
C THR A 300 10.16 -6.09 -11.44
N ILE A 301 10.21 -5.20 -12.42
CA ILE A 301 9.54 -3.90 -12.35
C ILE A 301 8.19 -4.04 -13.05
N HIS A 302 7.13 -3.67 -12.35
CA HIS A 302 5.76 -3.72 -12.85
C HIS A 302 5.24 -2.31 -13.07
N GLY A 303 4.49 -2.12 -14.15
CA GLY A 303 3.74 -0.90 -14.41
C GLY A 303 2.32 -1.21 -14.86
N HIS A 304 1.36 -0.65 -14.14
CA HIS A 304 -0.02 -0.54 -14.56
C HIS A 304 -0.27 0.89 -15.02
N PHE A 305 -0.86 0.99 -16.19
CA PHE A 305 -1.25 2.22 -16.83
C PHE A 305 -2.76 2.11 -17.03
N GLY A 306 -3.48 3.10 -16.52
CA GLY A 306 -4.91 3.25 -16.74
C GLY A 306 -5.17 4.54 -17.49
N ASP A 307 -6.44 4.80 -17.74
CA ASP A 307 -6.87 6.08 -18.25
C ASP A 307 -6.47 7.17 -17.25
N ALA A 308 -5.79 8.20 -17.76
CA ALA A 308 -5.71 9.44 -17.03
C ALA A 308 -7.14 9.99 -16.96
N GLU A 309 -7.80 9.85 -15.80
CA GLU A 309 -9.09 10.51 -15.60
C GLU A 309 -8.92 11.98 -15.95
N ALA A 310 -9.85 12.50 -16.74
CA ALA A 310 -9.87 13.90 -17.10
C ALA A 310 -10.00 14.75 -15.83
N ALA A 311 -8.89 15.18 -15.25
CA ALA A 311 -8.86 16.24 -14.26
C ALA A 311 -9.32 17.50 -15.01
N ARG A 312 -10.64 17.69 -15.10
CA ARG A 312 -11.25 18.76 -15.89
C ARG A 312 -10.74 20.09 -15.36
N ALA A 313 -9.70 20.63 -16.00
CA ALA A 313 -9.40 22.05 -15.92
C ALA A 313 -10.66 22.76 -16.39
N GLY A 314 -11.31 23.50 -15.49
CA GLY A 314 -12.55 24.18 -15.85
C GLY A 314 -12.27 25.16 -16.99
N ARG A 315 -13.17 25.21 -17.97
CA ARG A 315 -13.03 25.98 -19.23
C ARG A 315 -12.94 27.50 -19.07
N SER A 316 -12.92 28.03 -17.84
CA SER A 316 -12.86 29.46 -17.57
C SER A 316 -11.46 29.88 -17.09
N ASN A 317 -11.05 31.12 -17.40
CA ASN A 317 -9.79 31.70 -16.94
C ASN A 317 -9.62 31.70 -15.40
N LYS A 318 -10.71 31.48 -14.63
CA LYS A 318 -10.70 31.34 -13.17
C LYS A 318 -10.67 29.89 -12.66
N GLN A 319 -10.91 28.90 -13.51
CA GLN A 319 -10.99 27.46 -13.15
C GLN A 319 -9.86 26.62 -13.76
N ARG A 320 -8.81 27.24 -14.32
CA ARG A 320 -7.59 26.53 -14.73
C ARG A 320 -6.81 25.91 -13.56
N ARG A 321 -7.28 26.09 -12.32
CA ARG A 321 -6.75 25.46 -11.10
C ARG A 321 -7.44 24.11 -10.87
N SER A 322 -7.08 23.10 -11.66
CA SER A 322 -7.39 21.71 -11.34
C SER A 322 -6.34 21.17 -10.38
N PHE A 323 -6.78 20.74 -9.19
CA PHE A 323 -5.94 20.05 -8.22
C PHE A 323 -5.59 18.66 -8.77
N ILE A 324 -4.31 18.37 -8.96
CA ILE A 324 -3.86 17.00 -9.29
C ILE A 324 -3.72 16.25 -7.96
N PRO A 325 -4.37 15.09 -7.79
CA PRO A 325 -4.22 14.27 -6.60
C PRO A 325 -2.76 13.90 -6.30
N VAL A 326 -2.40 13.76 -5.02
CA VAL A 326 -1.01 13.50 -4.55
C VAL A 326 -0.46 12.15 -5.05
N ASP A 327 -1.35 11.26 -5.45
CA ASP A 327 -1.10 9.92 -6.00
C ASP A 327 -1.08 9.87 -7.54
N THR A 328 -1.32 11.00 -8.21
CA THR A 328 -1.34 11.08 -9.69
C THR A 328 -0.09 11.77 -10.21
N ALA A 329 0.71 11.04 -10.99
CA ALA A 329 2.01 11.56 -11.43
C ALA A 329 1.94 12.47 -12.67
N LEU A 330 0.91 12.42 -13.53
CA LEU A 330 0.84 13.30 -14.72
C LEU A 330 -0.51 13.30 -15.47
N TYR A 331 -1.05 14.48 -15.78
CA TYR A 331 -2.32 14.71 -16.49
C TYR A 331 -2.13 15.49 -17.79
N TYR A 332 -2.97 15.22 -18.81
CA TYR A 332 -2.83 15.78 -20.15
C TYR A 332 -4.15 16.01 -20.89
N ASP A 333 -4.22 17.13 -21.62
CA ASP A 333 -5.30 17.52 -22.51
C ASP A 333 -4.72 18.13 -23.79
N ILE A 334 -5.21 17.69 -24.94
CA ILE A 334 -4.74 18.17 -26.24
C ILE A 334 -5.93 18.80 -26.97
N ASP A 335 -6.03 20.13 -26.94
CA ASP A 335 -7.04 20.88 -27.70
C ASP A 335 -6.43 21.46 -28.98
N PHE A 336 -6.68 20.77 -30.10
CA PHE A 336 -6.36 21.27 -31.43
C PHE A 336 -7.58 22.00 -32.04
N ARG A 337 -7.58 23.33 -31.94
CA ARG A 337 -8.56 24.14 -32.67
C ARG A 337 -8.05 24.46 -34.07
N LYS A 338 -8.70 23.85 -35.05
CA LYS A 338 -8.37 23.94 -36.46
C LYS A 338 -9.27 24.95 -37.14
N THR A 339 -8.67 26.00 -37.67
CA THR A 339 -9.13 26.55 -38.94
C THR A 339 -8.12 26.26 -40.08
N THR A 340 -6.87 25.88 -39.80
CA THR A 340 -5.78 25.91 -40.82
C THR A 340 -4.76 24.74 -40.82
N VAL A 341 -5.10 23.55 -40.32
CA VAL A 341 -4.21 22.36 -40.45
C VAL A 341 -4.51 21.63 -41.77
N SER A 342 -3.54 21.39 -42.66
CA SER A 342 -3.83 20.60 -43.89
C SER A 342 -4.18 19.12 -43.56
N SER A 343 -4.77 18.39 -44.51
CA SER A 343 -4.95 16.92 -44.44
C SER A 343 -3.64 16.13 -44.60
N SER A 344 -2.52 16.80 -44.87
CA SER A 344 -1.19 16.21 -45.06
C SER A 344 -0.29 16.30 -43.82
N SER A 345 -0.81 16.87 -42.72
CA SER A 345 -0.09 16.95 -41.46
C SER A 345 -0.08 15.58 -40.76
N ASN A 346 1.08 15.18 -40.24
CA ASN A 346 1.22 13.95 -39.47
C ASN A 346 1.76 14.29 -38.09
N MET A 347 1.11 13.77 -37.06
CA MET A 347 1.54 13.92 -35.68
C MET A 347 1.77 12.54 -35.06
N TYR A 348 2.79 12.46 -34.23
CA TYR A 348 3.24 11.28 -33.54
C TYR A 348 3.38 11.63 -32.06
N LEU A 349 2.64 10.91 -31.22
CA LEU A 349 2.76 11.03 -29.77
C LEU A 349 3.31 9.72 -29.23
N ARG A 350 4.49 9.79 -28.59
CA ARG A 350 5.06 8.71 -27.80
C ARG A 350 5.04 9.07 -26.34
N THR A 351 4.63 8.13 -25.52
CA THR A 351 4.69 8.29 -24.08
C THR A 351 5.39 7.09 -23.45
N ALA A 352 6.26 7.27 -22.44
CA ALA A 352 6.92 6.15 -21.76
C ALA A 352 7.22 6.34 -20.26
N ALA A 353 7.28 5.24 -19.50
CA ALA A 353 7.96 5.22 -18.19
C ALA A 353 9.36 4.65 -18.38
N ILE A 354 10.40 5.34 -17.88
CA ILE A 354 11.81 5.06 -18.11
C ILE A 354 12.52 4.85 -16.78
N PHE A 355 13.30 3.78 -16.70
CA PHE A 355 14.22 3.53 -15.58
C PHE A 355 15.64 3.63 -16.13
N SER A 356 16.53 4.34 -15.43
CA SER A 356 17.89 4.55 -15.91
C SER A 356 18.91 4.47 -14.79
N ARG A 357 20.04 3.83 -15.09
CA ARG A 357 21.29 4.01 -14.34
C ARG A 357 21.95 5.30 -14.83
N LYS A 358 22.80 5.91 -14.00
CA LYS A 358 23.57 7.14 -14.33
C LYS A 358 24.28 7.13 -15.71
N GLN A 359 24.45 5.97 -16.36
CA GLN A 359 25.12 5.82 -17.65
C GLN A 359 24.39 4.92 -18.69
N GLY A 360 23.10 4.60 -18.51
CA GLY A 360 22.37 3.77 -19.47
C GLY A 360 20.88 3.58 -19.17
N TYR A 361 20.08 3.39 -20.22
CA TYR A 361 18.65 3.08 -20.14
C TYR A 361 18.46 1.63 -19.67
N ASN A 362 17.87 1.42 -18.51
CA ASN A 362 17.44 0.10 -18.05
C ASN A 362 15.94 0.01 -18.31
N GLN A 363 15.50 -0.65 -19.37
CA GLN A 363 14.09 -0.62 -19.77
C GLN A 363 13.18 -1.16 -18.65
N LEU A 364 12.30 -0.31 -18.08
CA LEU A 364 10.88 -0.43 -18.43
C LEU A 364 10.71 0.48 -19.64
N GLY A 365 10.22 -0.07 -20.74
CA GLY A 365 10.06 0.59 -22.04
C GLY A 365 8.64 0.37 -22.50
N TRP A 366 7.67 0.79 -21.70
CA TRP A 366 6.32 0.94 -22.21
C TRP A 366 6.34 2.18 -23.08
N SER A 367 6.10 2.03 -24.38
CA SER A 367 5.77 3.16 -25.22
C SER A 367 4.46 2.93 -25.95
N HIS A 368 3.58 3.90 -25.85
CA HIS A 368 2.39 3.96 -26.68
C HIS A 368 2.59 5.03 -27.73
N GLU A 369 2.29 4.68 -28.98
CA GLU A 369 2.50 5.52 -30.14
C GLU A 369 1.17 5.75 -30.83
N ASN A 370 0.73 7.00 -30.91
CA ASN A 370 -0.43 7.37 -31.73
C ASN A 370 0.00 8.22 -32.90
N SER A 371 -0.55 7.90 -34.06
CA SER A 371 -0.43 8.72 -35.25
C SER A 371 -1.77 9.37 -35.59
N PHE A 372 -1.73 10.65 -35.93
CA PHE A 372 -2.92 11.41 -36.32
C PHE A 372 -2.67 12.11 -37.64
N SER A 373 -3.58 11.90 -38.60
CA SER A 373 -3.58 12.54 -39.94
C SER A 373 -4.80 13.46 -40.17
N ALA A 374 -5.72 13.54 -39.20
CA ALA A 374 -6.95 14.34 -39.26
C ALA A 374 -7.28 15.01 -37.91
N ARG A 375 -8.33 15.84 -37.86
CA ARG A 375 -8.80 16.50 -36.62
C ARG A 375 -9.08 15.43 -35.56
N HIS A 376 -8.39 15.51 -34.44
CA HIS A 376 -8.64 14.65 -33.28
C HIS A 376 -8.89 15.55 -32.06
N GLN A 377 -10.01 15.31 -31.39
CA GLN A 377 -10.37 15.91 -30.12
C GLN A 377 -10.84 14.76 -29.23
N GLY A 378 -10.00 14.36 -28.28
CA GLY A 378 -10.27 13.20 -27.45
C GLY A 378 -9.14 12.96 -26.45
N SER A 379 -9.46 12.25 -25.38
CA SER A 379 -8.48 11.62 -24.51
C SER A 379 -8.00 10.34 -25.17
N VAL A 380 -6.70 10.10 -25.16
CA VAL A 380 -6.16 8.79 -25.52
C VAL A 380 -6.25 7.91 -24.27
N SER A 381 -7.03 6.82 -24.36
CA SER A 381 -7.06 5.78 -23.33
C SER A 381 -5.73 5.01 -23.36
N HIS A 382 -5.19 4.75 -22.17
CA HIS A 382 -3.88 4.14 -21.99
C HIS A 382 -3.96 2.98 -20.99
N GLU A 383 -4.83 2.01 -21.28
CA GLU A 383 -4.95 0.82 -20.44
C GLU A 383 -3.90 -0.25 -20.79
N GLY A 384 -3.18 -0.73 -19.78
CA GLY A 384 -2.29 -1.87 -19.96
C GLY A 384 -1.40 -2.17 -18.75
N SER A 385 -0.97 -3.44 -18.69
CA SER A 385 0.04 -3.90 -17.73
C SER A 385 1.30 -4.34 -18.47
N ARG A 386 2.47 -3.96 -17.93
CA ARG A 386 3.78 -4.39 -18.42
C ARG A 386 4.70 -4.71 -17.26
N SER A 387 5.61 -5.65 -17.49
CA SER A 387 6.68 -5.95 -16.56
C SER A 387 7.99 -6.22 -17.29
N THR A 388 9.10 -6.01 -16.59
CA THR A 388 10.46 -6.25 -17.10
C THR A 388 11.32 -6.80 -15.98
N LYS A 389 12.12 -7.83 -16.28
CA LYS A 389 13.05 -8.42 -15.31
C LYS A 389 14.44 -7.86 -15.52
N VAL A 390 15.04 -7.36 -14.44
CA VAL A 390 16.37 -6.76 -14.47
C VAL A 390 17.15 -7.20 -13.25
N LYS A 391 18.44 -7.52 -13.44
CA LYS A 391 19.34 -7.85 -12.34
C LYS A 391 20.03 -6.60 -11.78
N TYR A 392 19.92 -6.37 -10.48
CA TYR A 392 20.57 -5.28 -9.76
C TYR A 392 21.59 -5.81 -8.74
N SER A 393 22.70 -5.10 -8.61
CA SER A 393 23.60 -5.27 -7.46
C SER A 393 22.99 -4.61 -6.23
N ALA A 394 23.35 -5.11 -5.04
CA ALA A 394 23.04 -4.43 -3.78
C ALA A 394 23.56 -2.98 -3.80
N GLY A 395 22.76 -2.04 -3.27
CA GLY A 395 23.03 -0.61 -3.28
C GLY A 395 22.86 0.09 -4.64
N ALA A 396 22.39 -0.59 -5.68
CA ALA A 396 22.22 0.03 -6.99
C ALA A 396 21.19 1.17 -6.96
N LYS A 397 21.51 2.29 -7.61
CA LYS A 397 20.62 3.46 -7.71
C LYS A 397 19.90 3.51 -9.04
N LEU A 398 18.58 3.66 -9.00
CA LEU A 398 17.71 3.83 -10.16
C LEU A 398 17.14 5.24 -10.20
N ASN A 399 17.25 5.89 -11.35
CA ASN A 399 16.49 7.09 -11.64
C ASN A 399 15.24 6.69 -12.42
N VAL A 400 14.07 7.02 -11.89
CA VAL A 400 12.79 6.80 -12.56
C VAL A 400 12.35 8.10 -13.20
N SER A 401 11.85 8.03 -14.43
CA SER A 401 11.36 9.18 -15.15
C SER A 401 10.17 8.82 -16.03
N LEU A 402 9.22 9.74 -16.18
CA LEU A 402 8.13 9.65 -17.13
C LEU A 402 8.48 10.54 -18.34
N LEU A 403 8.34 9.99 -19.53
CA LEU A 403 8.64 10.60 -20.81
C LEU A 403 7.34 10.85 -21.57
N ALA A 404 7.24 12.03 -22.15
CA ALA A 404 6.37 12.29 -23.30
C ALA A 404 7.20 12.88 -24.44
N GLU A 405 6.97 12.42 -25.65
CA GLU A 405 7.68 12.81 -26.85
C GLU A 405 6.67 13.04 -27.96
N PHE A 406 6.73 14.21 -28.57
CA PHE A 406 5.82 14.62 -29.63
C PHE A 406 6.64 14.99 -30.85
N ARG A 407 6.32 14.35 -31.97
CA ARG A 407 6.97 14.58 -33.26
C ARG A 407 5.92 14.83 -34.31
N GLY A 408 6.19 15.69 -35.27
CA GLY A 408 5.25 15.87 -36.34
C GLY A 408 5.67 16.90 -37.36
N THR A 409 4.92 16.86 -38.46
CA THR A 409 4.99 17.84 -39.53
C THR A 409 3.62 18.49 -39.62
N ILE A 410 3.57 19.81 -39.41
CA ILE A 410 2.37 20.61 -39.65
C ILE A 410 2.58 21.43 -40.90
N TYR A 411 1.60 21.35 -41.80
CA TYR A 411 1.47 22.28 -42.92
C TYR A 411 0.42 23.33 -42.54
N SER A 412 0.86 24.58 -42.37
CA SER A 412 -0.02 25.72 -42.16
C SER A 412 -0.23 26.47 -43.48
N THR A 413 -1.48 26.79 -43.77
CA THR A 413 -1.84 27.68 -44.88
C THR A 413 -2.31 29.02 -44.30
N GLY A 414 -1.45 30.04 -44.33
CA GLY A 414 -1.83 31.43 -43.98
C GLY A 414 -1.17 31.99 -42.71
N TRP A 415 -1.41 33.28 -42.47
CA TRP A 415 -0.83 34.09 -41.38
C TRP A 415 -1.54 33.90 -40.02
N ASP A 416 -2.69 33.20 -40.00
CA ASP A 416 -3.52 32.96 -38.80
C ASP A 416 -3.27 31.58 -38.18
N ALA A 417 -2.00 31.21 -37.95
CA ALA A 417 -1.67 30.00 -37.22
C ALA A 417 -2.08 30.17 -35.74
N THR A 418 -3.20 29.56 -35.35
CA THR A 418 -3.69 29.64 -33.96
C THR A 418 -2.71 28.91 -33.03
N PRO A 419 -2.40 29.46 -31.85
CA PRO A 419 -1.55 28.79 -30.87
C PRO A 419 -2.17 27.46 -30.43
N TYR A 420 -1.41 26.38 -30.55
CA TYR A 420 -1.80 25.06 -30.08
C TYR A 420 -1.51 24.89 -28.59
N THR A 421 -2.46 24.30 -27.87
CA THR A 421 -2.23 23.86 -26.49
C THR A 421 -2.11 22.35 -26.51
N LEU A 422 -0.87 21.88 -26.53
CA LEU A 422 -0.55 20.46 -26.46
C LEU A 422 0.00 20.14 -25.08
N PHE A 423 -0.76 19.38 -24.29
CA PHE A 423 -0.24 18.73 -23.09
C PHE A 423 -0.26 17.23 -23.37
N ALA A 424 0.88 16.53 -23.32
CA ALA A 424 0.92 15.07 -23.48
C ALA A 424 1.84 14.32 -22.50
N GLY A 425 1.41 13.14 -22.04
CA GLY A 425 2.15 12.17 -21.20
C GLY A 425 1.25 11.25 -20.35
N ILE A 426 1.81 10.64 -19.30
CA ILE A 426 1.28 9.40 -18.67
C ILE A 426 1.27 9.50 -17.17
N ALA A 427 0.16 9.13 -16.53
CA ALA A 427 0.17 8.68 -15.14
C ALA A 427 0.16 7.15 -15.10
N PRO A 428 1.21 6.47 -14.61
CA PRO A 428 1.02 5.09 -14.19
C PRO A 428 0.00 5.09 -13.04
N THR A 429 -0.99 4.21 -13.12
CA THR A 429 -1.91 3.94 -11.99
C THR A 429 -1.23 3.11 -10.92
N ALA A 430 -0.16 2.38 -11.26
CA ALA A 430 0.73 1.77 -10.28
C ALA A 430 2.11 1.48 -10.88
N LEU A 431 3.18 1.70 -10.09
CA LEU A 431 4.54 1.25 -10.37
C LEU A 431 5.10 0.57 -9.12
N TYR A 432 5.55 -0.68 -9.20
CA TYR A 432 6.06 -1.42 -8.04
C TYR A 432 7.09 -2.47 -8.44
N PHE A 433 7.73 -3.07 -7.42
CA PHE A 433 8.76 -4.08 -7.60
C PHE A 433 8.36 -5.42 -6.97
N THR A 434 8.81 -6.51 -7.58
CA THR A 434 8.86 -7.84 -6.95
C THR A 434 10.26 -8.43 -7.14
N ARG A 435 10.67 -9.32 -6.24
CA ARG A 435 11.94 -10.08 -6.36
C ARG A 435 11.63 -11.58 -6.48
N ASP A 436 12.33 -12.24 -7.39
CA ASP A 436 12.24 -13.69 -7.62
C ASP A 436 13.17 -14.46 -6.66
#